data_AF-A0A958RQT7-F1
#
_entry.id   AF-A0A958RQT7-F1
#
_cell.length_a   1.000
_cell.length_b   1.000
_cell.length_c   1.000
_cell.angle_alpha   90.00
_cell.angle_beta   90.00
_cell.angle_gamma   90.00
#
_symmetry.space_group_name_H-M   'P 1'
#
loop_
_entity.id
_entity.type
_entity.pdbx_description
1 polymer ?
#
loop_
_entity_poly.entity_id
_entity_poly.type
_entity_poly.pdbx_seq_one_letter_code
_entity_poly.pdbx_strand_id
1 'polypeptide(L)' 'MSDNTGSFSLNDVYVKLSQRVSAYNARLLLHSVKVGAGIQDDGNEPLSLEEAKIVCLELIKKGGPAFQVGKDLYSQVQ' A
#
# COMPACT_ATOMS: atom_id res chain seq x y z
N MET A 1 1.29 16.88 21.56
CA MET A 1 0.33 15.94 20.96
C MET A 1 0.72 15.86 19.50
N SER A 2 1.45 14.82 19.11
CA SER A 2 1.83 14.62 17.71
C SER A 2 1.07 13.40 17.22
N ASP A 3 0.16 13.66 16.30
CA ASP A 3 -0.69 12.69 15.64
C ASP A 3 0.11 11.49 15.08
N ASN A 4 -0.40 10.28 15.33
CA ASN A 4 0.06 9.06 14.66
C ASN A 4 -0.46 9.08 13.21
N THR A 5 0.19 9.87 12.36
CA THR A 5 -0.09 9.98 10.93
C THR A 5 0.43 8.71 10.23
N GLY A 6 -0.39 8.08 9.36
CA GLY A 6 -0.14 6.76 8.74
C GLY A 6 1.32 6.49 8.36
N SER A 7 1.96 5.54 9.04
CA SER A 7 3.43 5.45 9.10
C SER A 7 4.10 4.61 8.00
N PHE A 8 3.46 4.40 6.85
CA PHE A 8 4.00 3.51 5.82
C PHE A 8 4.11 4.18 4.45
N SER A 9 5.16 3.77 3.73
CA SER A 9 5.51 4.20 2.38
C SER A 9 5.07 3.16 1.33
N LEU A 10 5.14 3.50 0.05
CA LEU A 10 4.93 2.51 -1.02
C LEU A 10 5.99 1.40 -1.00
N ASN A 11 7.19 1.66 -0.49
CA ASN A 11 8.20 0.64 -0.28
C ASN A 11 7.77 -0.38 0.79
N ASP A 12 7.11 0.05 1.87
CA ASP A 12 6.58 -0.88 2.87
C ASP A 12 5.49 -1.78 2.28
N VAL A 13 4.65 -1.22 1.41
CA VAL A 13 3.66 -1.98 0.64
C VAL A 13 4.35 -3.01 -0.25
N TYR A 14 5.40 -2.60 -0.98
CA TYR A 14 6.19 -3.50 -1.82
C TYR A 14 6.78 -4.67 -1.01
N VAL A 15 7.41 -4.38 0.13
CA VAL A 15 8.00 -5.37 1.01
C VAL A 15 6.93 -6.38 1.45
N LYS A 16 5.78 -5.91 1.94
CA LYS A 16 4.67 -6.79 2.35
C LYS A 16 4.08 -7.61 1.20
N LEU A 17 3.99 -7.05 0.00
CA LEU A 17 3.57 -7.81 -1.19
C LEU A 17 4.59 -8.89 -1.55
N SER A 18 5.89 -8.56 -1.54
CA SER A 18 6.96 -9.49 -1.91
C SER A 18 7.11 -10.69 -0.96
N GLN A 19 6.56 -10.58 0.26
CA GLN A 19 6.47 -11.70 1.20
C GLN A 19 5.38 -12.72 0.82
N ARG A 20 4.41 -12.34 -0.02
CA ARG A 20 3.28 -13.20 -0.41
C ARG A 20 3.27 -13.58 -1.89
N VAL A 21 3.94 -12.80 -2.74
CA VAL A 21 4.06 -13.05 -4.18
C VAL A 21 5.50 -12.83 -4.65
N SER A 22 5.82 -13.27 -5.87
CA SER A 22 7.14 -13.00 -6.45
C SER A 22 7.43 -11.49 -6.51
N ALA A 23 8.71 -11.10 -6.44
CA ALA A 23 9.12 -9.70 -6.54
C ALA A 23 8.56 -9.01 -7.80
N TYR A 24 8.51 -9.73 -8.92
CA TYR A 24 7.90 -9.25 -10.16
C TYR A 24 6.39 -8.94 -9.99
N ASN A 25 5.64 -9.88 -9.43
CA ASN A 25 4.20 -9.70 -9.19
C ASN A 25 3.95 -8.59 -8.15
N ALA A 26 4.80 -8.46 -7.13
CA ALA A 26 4.72 -7.39 -6.15
C ALA A 26 4.89 -6.01 -6.82
N ARG A 27 5.87 -5.86 -7.73
CA ARG A 27 6.05 -4.63 -8.52
C ARG A 27 4.84 -4.33 -9.40
N LEU A 28 4.31 -5.34 -10.09
CA LEU A 28 3.14 -5.17 -10.97
C LEU A 28 1.89 -4.75 -10.19
N LEU A 29 1.65 -5.40 -9.04
CA LEU A 29 0.53 -5.05 -8.15
C LEU A 29 0.69 -3.65 -7.59
N LEU A 30 1.86 -3.31 -7.06
CA LEU A 30 2.14 -1.96 -6.56
C LEU A 30 1.95 -0.90 -7.64
N HIS A 31 2.46 -1.15 -8.84
CA HIS A 31 2.27 -0.23 -9.98
C HIS A 31 0.79 -0.03 -10.29
N SER A 32 0.01 -1.12 -10.36
CA SER A 32 -1.43 -1.02 -10.60
C SER A 32 -2.17 -0.27 -9.48
N VAL A 33 -1.74 -0.43 -8.23
CA VAL A 33 -2.30 0.27 -7.08
C VAL A 33 -1.94 1.76 -7.12
N LYS A 34 -0.69 2.11 -7.45
CA LYS A 34 -0.27 3.51 -7.64
C LYS A 34 -1.13 4.22 -8.68
N VAL A 35 -1.33 3.56 -9.83
CA VAL A 35 -2.17 4.10 -10.91
C VAL A 35 -3.61 4.27 -10.44
N GLY A 36 -4.18 3.27 -9.75
CA GLY A 36 -5.55 3.34 -9.22
C GLY A 36 -5.72 4.42 -8.13
N ALA A 37 -4.68 4.69 -7.35
CA ALA A 37 -4.65 5.69 -6.29
C ALA A 37 -4.30 7.10 -6.79
N GLY A 38 -3.88 7.26 -8.06
CA GLY A 38 -3.40 8.53 -8.59
C GLY A 38 -2.06 9.00 -8.00
N ILE A 39 -1.29 8.09 -7.39
CA ILE A 39 -0.01 8.43 -6.71
C ILE A 39 1.14 8.34 -7.71
N GLN A 40 1.85 9.46 -7.87
CA GLN A 40 3.01 9.55 -8.76
C GLN A 40 4.35 9.30 -8.05
N ASP A 41 4.37 9.38 -6.71
CA ASP A 41 5.58 9.34 -5.88
C ASP A 41 6.41 8.04 -6.00
N ASP A 42 7.73 8.19 -5.86
CA ASP A 42 8.79 7.21 -6.06
C ASP A 42 8.82 6.16 -4.95
N GLY A 43 8.14 6.42 -3.82
CA GLY A 43 7.76 5.39 -2.86
C GLY A 43 8.62 5.26 -1.61
N ASN A 44 9.49 6.23 -1.33
CA ASN A 44 10.26 6.28 -0.10
C ASN A 44 9.67 7.22 0.95
N GLU A 45 8.82 8.18 0.56
CA GLU A 45 8.17 9.05 1.53
C GLU A 45 6.97 8.34 2.19
N PRO A 46 6.70 8.61 3.48
CA PRO A 46 5.48 8.17 4.12
C PRO A 46 4.27 8.74 3.38
N LEU A 47 3.29 7.90 3.10
CA LEU A 47 2.04 8.34 2.51
C LEU A 47 1.27 9.22 3.49
N SER A 48 0.57 10.24 2.98
CA SER A 48 -0.43 10.92 3.79
C SER A 48 -1.53 9.94 4.24
N LEU A 49 -2.27 10.28 5.29
CA LEU A 49 -3.35 9.43 5.80
C LEU A 49 -4.38 9.08 4.71
N GLU A 50 -4.70 10.04 3.84
CA GLU A 50 -5.64 9.86 2.75
C GLU A 50 -5.07 8.91 1.68
N GLU A 51 -3.84 9.14 1.23
CA GLU A 51 -3.16 8.27 0.27
C GLU A 51 -3.00 6.85 0.81
N ALA A 52 -2.60 6.70 2.08
CA ALA A 52 -2.47 5.41 2.73
C ALA A 52 -3.80 4.63 2.72
N LYS A 53 -4.93 5.31 3.00
CA LYS A 53 -6.26 4.70 2.94
C LYS A 53 -6.63 4.31 1.51
N ILE A 54 -6.40 5.17 0.53
CA ILE A 54 -6.69 4.88 -0.88
C ILE A 54 -5.86 3.68 -1.36
N VAL A 55 -4.57 3.63 -1.06
CA VAL A 55 -3.67 2.50 -1.38
C VAL A 55 -4.19 1.20 -0.78
N CYS A 56 -4.59 1.21 0.49
CA CYS A 56 -5.17 0.04 1.14
C CYS A 56 -6.46 -0.44 0.43
N LEU A 57 -7.34 0.49 0.09
CA LEU A 57 -8.59 0.17 -0.61
C LEU A 57 -8.33 -0.39 -2.01
N GLU A 58 -7.37 0.17 -2.75
CA GLU A 58 -6.95 -0.34 -4.05
C GLU A 58 -6.38 -1.75 -3.94
N LEU A 59 -5.55 -2.04 -2.93
CA LEU A 59 -5.06 -3.40 -2.64
C LEU A 59 -6.21 -4.37 -2.34
N ILE A 60 -7.19 -3.95 -1.53
CA ILE A 60 -8.38 -4.74 -1.18
C ILE A 60 -9.19 -5.08 -2.44
N LYS A 61 -9.40 -4.11 -3.34
CA LYS A 61 -10.12 -4.33 -4.60
C LYS A 61 -9.44 -5.36 -5.52
N LYS A 62 -8.12 -5.51 -5.45
CA LYS A 62 -7.38 -6.49 -6.28
C LYS A 62 -7.60 -7.95 -5.85
N GLY A 63 -8.05 -8.20 -4.62
CA GLY A 63 -8.27 -9.57 -4.15
C GLY A 63 -6.97 -10.34 -3.87
N GLY A 64 -7.10 -11.65 -3.64
CA GLY A 64 -5.96 -12.57 -3.50
C GLY A 64 -4.96 -12.16 -2.41
N PRO A 65 -3.64 -12.31 -2.65
CA PRO A 65 -2.61 -11.88 -1.70
C PRO A 65 -2.61 -10.37 -1.41
N ALA A 66 -3.00 -9.55 -2.39
CA ALA A 66 -3.07 -8.08 -2.22
C ALA A 66 -4.16 -7.68 -1.23
N PHE A 67 -5.30 -8.39 -1.21
CA PHE A 67 -6.37 -8.17 -0.24
C PHE A 67 -5.88 -8.31 1.20
N GLN A 68 -5.10 -9.36 1.48
CA GLN A 68 -4.57 -9.58 2.81
C GLN A 68 -3.62 -8.45 3.23
N VAL A 69 -2.72 -8.03 2.34
CA VAL A 69 -1.81 -6.90 2.60
C VAL A 69 -2.58 -5.59 2.82
N GLY A 70 -3.57 -5.29 1.96
CA GLY A 70 -4.40 -4.09 2.09
C GLY A 70 -5.19 -4.05 3.39
N LYS A 71 -5.76 -5.18 3.82
CA LYS A 71 -6.49 -5.29 5.09
C LYS A 71 -5.56 -5.09 6.29
N ASP A 72 -4.40 -5.74 6.30
CA ASP A 72 -3.42 -5.64 7.39
C ASP A 72 -2.86 -4.22 7.54
N LEU A 73 -2.65 -3.52 6.42
CA LEU A 73 -2.24 -2.12 6.43
C LEU A 73 -3.38 -1.22 6.89
N TYR A 74 -4.59 -1.40 6.37
CA TYR A 74 -5.74 -0.56 6.70
C TYR A 74 -6.05 -0.53 8.21
N SER A 75 -5.89 -1.65 8.92
CA SER A 75 -6.07 -1.70 10.38
C SER A 75 -5.06 -0.87 11.17
N GLN A 76 -3.93 -0.48 10.55
CA GLN A 76 -2.91 0.38 11.17
C GLN A 76 -3.15 1.87 10.92
N VAL A 77 -4.10 2.22 10.03
CA VAL A 77 -4.42 3.60 9.61
C VAL A 77 -5.78 4.05 10.15
N GLN A 78 -6.38 3.29 11.08
CA GLN A 78 -7.64 3.61 11.75
C GLN A 78 -7.45 4.52 12.96
#